data_AF-A0A1Q6JW91-F1
#
_entry.id   AF-A0A1Q6JW91-F1
#
_cell.length_a   1.000
_cell.length_b   1.000
_cell.length_c   1.000
_cell.angle_alpha   90.00
_cell.angle_beta   90.00
_cell.angle_gamma   90.00
#
_symmetry.space_group_name_H-M   'P 1'
#
loop_
_entity.id
_entity.type
_entity.pdbx_description
1 polymer ?
#
loop_
_entity_poly.entity_id
_entity_poly.type
_entity_poly.pdbx_seq_one_letter_code
_entity_poly.pdbx_strand_id
1 'polypeptide(L)'
;MQMKKNENGVTLIALATMIIVIIIIAAVTVYSGTSSIQDAKQRRLITELEMVQHAVLENYTQYKIFNDTKYLVGTPLTNISQIEFSRYKDLLLNADKAFKSGAAAEDKYYKLDTTTMEKMGLETPTFKYIVCYKTGEVMNSEVFVTAEDDPLYVSK
;
A
#
# COMPACT_ATOMS: atom_id res chain seq x y z
N MET A 1 -57.31 33.19 -27.56
CA MET A 1 -56.39 33.04 -26.42
C MET A 1 -54.97 33.04 -26.96
N GLN A 2 -54.18 34.09 -26.73
CA GLN A 2 -52.76 34.09 -27.10
C GLN A 2 -51.92 33.87 -25.83
N MET A 3 -51.16 32.78 -25.79
CA MET A 3 -50.19 32.50 -24.72
C MET A 3 -48.99 33.43 -24.92
N LYS A 4 -48.78 34.34 -23.95
CA LYS A 4 -47.62 35.23 -23.92
C LYS A 4 -46.40 34.42 -23.48
N LYS A 5 -45.45 34.21 -24.39
CA LYS A 5 -44.19 33.50 -24.12
C LYS A 5 -43.29 34.42 -23.30
N ASN A 6 -42.91 34.00 -22.09
CA ASN A 6 -42.13 34.82 -21.16
C ASN A 6 -40.63 34.55 -21.40
N GLU A 7 -39.97 35.43 -22.15
CA GLU A 7 -38.53 35.34 -22.41
C GLU A 7 -37.77 36.18 -21.39
N ASN A 8 -37.44 35.58 -20.24
CA ASN A 8 -36.59 36.21 -19.24
C ASN A 8 -35.13 36.13 -19.71
N GLY A 9 -34.63 37.21 -20.31
CA GLY A 9 -33.21 37.33 -20.68
C GLY A 9 -32.30 37.43 -19.45
N VAL A 10 -31.17 36.71 -19.47
CA VAL A 10 -30.12 36.86 -18.45
C VAL A 10 -29.32 38.13 -18.75
N THR A 11 -29.18 39.01 -17.77
CA THR A 11 -28.35 40.22 -17.93
C THR A 11 -26.87 39.86 -18.00
N LEU A 12 -26.08 40.61 -18.78
CA LEU A 12 -24.64 40.41 -18.93
C LEU A 12 -23.89 40.34 -17.57
N ILE A 13 -24.33 41.13 -16.59
CA ILE A 13 -23.79 41.13 -15.23
C ILE A 13 -24.12 39.81 -14.51
N ALA A 14 -25.35 39.31 -14.63
CA ALA A 14 -25.74 38.02 -14.08
C ALA A 14 -24.96 36.86 -14.73
N LEU A 15 -24.71 36.94 -16.04
CA LEU A 15 -23.91 35.96 -16.75
C LEU A 15 -22.45 35.97 -16.29
N ALA A 16 -21.83 37.15 -16.20
CA ALA A 16 -20.44 37.28 -15.75
C ALA A 16 -20.24 36.82 -14.31
N THR A 17 -21.15 37.18 -13.41
CA THR A 17 -21.10 36.76 -12.00
C THR A 17 -21.28 35.25 -11.84
N MET A 18 -22.18 34.63 -12.62
CA MET A 18 -22.36 33.18 -12.63
C MET A 18 -21.09 32.44 -13.06
N ILE A 19 -20.39 32.93 -14.10
CA ILE A 19 -19.13 32.34 -14.56
C ILE A 19 -18.07 32.37 -13.44
N ILE A 20 -17.94 33.50 -12.75
CA ILE A 20 -16.99 33.63 -11.63
C ILE A 20 -17.29 32.62 -10.53
N VAL A 21 -18.57 32.48 -10.15
CA VAL A 21 -19.00 31.52 -9.13
C VAL A 21 -18.71 30.07 -9.55
N ILE A 22 -18.99 29.72 -10.81
CA ILE A 22 -18.70 28.37 -11.34
C ILE A 22 -17.20 28.05 -11.27
N ILE A 23 -16.34 29.01 -11.60
CA ILE A 23 -14.88 28.82 -11.54
C ILE A 23 -14.42 28.53 -10.11
N ILE A 24 -14.94 29.26 -9.12
CA ILE A 24 -14.60 29.05 -7.70
C ILE A 24 -15.05 27.67 -7.22
N ILE A 25 -16.30 27.29 -7.53
CA ILE A 25 -16.85 25.98 -7.14
C ILE A 25 -16.08 24.86 -7.83
N ALA A 26 -15.77 25.00 -9.12
CA ALA A 26 -14.98 24.01 -9.87
C ALA A 26 -13.60 23.81 -9.25
N ALA A 27 -12.91 24.89 -8.89
CA ALA A 27 -11.59 24.82 -8.25
C ALA A 27 -11.63 24.06 -6.91
N VAL A 28 -12.57 24.40 -6.02
CA VAL A 28 -12.72 23.71 -4.71
C VAL A 28 -13.11 22.25 -4.87
N THR A 29 -14.03 21.96 -5.80
CA THR A 29 -14.53 20.59 -6.04
C THR A 29 -13.44 19.69 -6.60
N VAL A 30 -12.65 20.18 -7.56
CA VAL A 30 -11.52 19.43 -8.13
C VAL A 30 -10.49 19.16 -7.04
N TYR A 31 -10.08 20.17 -6.28
CA TYR A 31 -9.07 20.02 -5.22
C TYR A 31 -9.49 18.97 -4.17
N SER A 32 -10.72 19.11 -3.64
CA SER A 32 -11.26 18.21 -2.61
C SER A 32 -11.45 16.77 -3.12
N GLY A 33 -11.91 16.64 -4.37
CA GLY A 33 -12.08 15.34 -5.02
C GLY A 33 -10.73 14.64 -5.27
N THR A 34 -9.71 15.36 -5.73
CA THR A 34 -8.38 14.79 -5.95
C THR A 34 -7.70 14.37 -4.64
N SER A 35 -7.84 15.17 -3.57
CA SER A 35 -7.31 14.83 -2.24
C SER A 35 -7.96 13.55 -1.70
N SER A 36 -9.30 13.45 -1.78
CA SER A 36 -10.02 12.27 -1.30
C SER A 36 -9.63 10.98 -2.03
N ILE A 37 -9.35 11.06 -3.34
CA ILE A 37 -8.88 9.92 -4.14
C ILE A 37 -7.46 9.52 -3.73
N GLN A 38 -6.59 10.48 -3.44
CA GLN A 38 -5.23 10.22 -2.99
C GLN A 38 -5.22 9.54 -1.61
N ASP A 39 -6.03 10.04 -0.67
CA ASP A 39 -6.19 9.46 0.66
C ASP A 39 -6.71 8.02 0.58
N ALA A 40 -7.70 7.76 -0.28
CA ALA A 40 -8.25 6.42 -0.47
C ALA A 40 -7.19 5.44 -1.02
N LYS A 41 -6.33 5.89 -1.95
CA LYS A 41 -5.21 5.09 -2.46
C LYS A 41 -4.17 4.80 -1.37
N GLN A 42 -3.82 5.78 -0.54
CA GLN A 42 -2.89 5.57 0.58
C GLN A 42 -3.45 4.59 1.60
N ARG A 43 -4.72 4.77 2.00
CA ARG A 43 -5.38 3.84 2.92
C ARG A 43 -5.38 2.42 2.38
N ARG A 44 -5.64 2.24 1.08
CA ARG A 44 -5.56 0.92 0.44
C ARG A 44 -4.16 0.30 0.57
N LEU A 45 -3.10 1.07 0.30
CA LEU A 45 -1.72 0.58 0.43
C LEU A 45 -1.40 0.13 1.87
N ILE A 46 -1.81 0.93 2.87
CA ILE A 46 -1.59 0.61 4.29
C ILE A 46 -2.40 -0.63 4.70
N THR A 47 -3.68 -0.70 4.35
CA THR A 47 -4.52 -1.85 4.65
C THR A 47 -4.01 -3.13 3.98
N GLU A 48 -3.56 -3.07 2.72
CA GLU A 48 -2.93 -4.23 2.06
C GLU A 48 -1.66 -4.68 2.80
N LEU A 49 -0.82 -3.72 3.25
CA LEU A 49 0.39 -4.00 4.03
C LEU A 49 0.07 -4.71 5.37
N GLU A 50 -0.93 -4.21 6.10
CA GLU A 50 -1.40 -4.81 7.36
C GLU A 50 -1.98 -6.21 7.15
N MET A 51 -2.77 -6.43 6.10
CA MET A 51 -3.31 -7.76 5.79
C MET A 51 -2.19 -8.77 5.52
N VAL A 52 -1.15 -8.37 4.77
CA VAL A 52 0.03 -9.23 4.54
C VAL A 52 0.75 -9.50 5.86
N GLN A 53 0.91 -8.50 6.73
CA GLN A 53 1.53 -8.68 8.05
C GLN A 53 0.77 -9.70 8.91
N HIS A 54 -0.56 -9.59 8.95
CA HIS A 54 -1.39 -10.56 9.66
C HIS A 54 -1.20 -11.99 9.13
N ALA A 55 -1.21 -12.17 7.81
CA ALA A 55 -0.99 -13.48 7.19
C ALA A 55 0.42 -14.03 7.47
N VAL A 56 1.45 -13.18 7.47
CA VAL A 56 2.84 -13.55 7.82
C VAL A 56 2.92 -14.03 9.26
N LEU A 57 2.33 -13.30 10.21
CA LEU A 57 2.34 -13.66 11.62
C LEU A 57 1.55 -14.95 11.91
N GLU A 58 0.44 -15.16 11.22
CA GLU A 58 -0.32 -16.41 11.29
C GLU A 58 0.53 -17.58 10.82
N ASN A 59 1.12 -17.48 9.63
CA ASN A 59 2.01 -18.49 9.08
C ASN A 59 3.24 -18.76 9.96
N TYR A 60 3.82 -17.72 10.56
CA TYR A 60 4.90 -17.89 11.52
C TYR A 60 4.44 -18.68 12.75
N THR A 61 3.22 -18.43 13.24
CA THR A 61 2.63 -19.19 14.35
C THR A 61 2.47 -20.66 13.96
N GLN A 62 1.97 -20.95 12.76
CA GLN A 62 1.86 -22.33 12.25
C GLN A 62 3.24 -23.00 12.13
N TYR A 63 4.25 -22.29 11.64
CA TYR A 63 5.64 -22.76 11.63
C TYR A 63 6.12 -23.12 13.03
N LYS A 64 5.85 -22.28 14.05
CA LYS A 64 6.28 -22.55 15.43
C LYS A 64 5.57 -23.74 16.06
N ILE A 65 4.31 -24.00 15.69
CA ILE A 65 3.52 -25.13 16.20
C ILE A 65 3.94 -26.44 15.54
N PHE A 66 4.05 -26.46 14.21
CA PHE A 66 4.31 -27.68 13.44
C PHE A 66 5.79 -27.93 13.14
N ASN A 67 6.65 -26.94 13.40
CA ASN A 67 8.08 -26.95 13.07
C ASN A 67 8.35 -27.29 11.59
N ASP A 68 7.47 -26.85 10.69
CA ASP A 68 7.47 -27.19 9.28
C ASP A 68 7.70 -25.94 8.43
N THR A 69 8.80 -25.92 7.68
CA THR A 69 9.19 -24.78 6.84
C THR A 69 8.23 -24.50 5.70
N LYS A 70 7.27 -25.38 5.40
CA LYS A 70 6.24 -25.10 4.38
C LYS A 70 5.38 -23.87 4.69
N TYR A 71 5.27 -23.50 5.97
CA TYR A 71 4.54 -22.32 6.42
C TYR A 71 5.35 -21.02 6.22
N LEU A 72 6.66 -21.12 5.97
CA LEU A 72 7.50 -19.97 5.58
C LEU A 72 7.41 -19.78 4.06
N VAL A 73 6.27 -19.26 3.63
CA VAL A 73 5.90 -19.10 2.21
C VAL A 73 6.75 -17.99 1.56
N GLY A 74 7.16 -18.20 0.32
CA GLY A 74 7.93 -17.24 -0.48
C GLY A 74 9.30 -17.76 -0.90
N THR A 75 10.04 -16.92 -1.62
CA THR A 75 11.43 -17.22 -2.01
C THR A 75 12.40 -16.58 -1.02
N PRO A 76 13.25 -17.36 -0.32
CA PRO A 76 14.19 -16.80 0.65
C PRO A 76 15.24 -15.94 -0.05
N LEU A 77 15.50 -14.76 0.50
CA LEU A 77 16.55 -13.87 0.06
C LEU A 77 17.88 -14.29 0.66
N THR A 78 18.90 -14.41 -0.19
CA THR A 78 20.25 -14.83 0.20
C THR A 78 21.21 -13.65 0.33
N ASN A 79 20.86 -12.51 -0.25
CA ASN A 79 21.70 -11.32 -0.26
C ASN A 79 20.84 -10.08 -0.02
N ILE A 80 21.36 -9.19 0.81
CA ILE A 80 20.74 -7.91 1.15
C ILE A 80 20.55 -7.00 -0.07
N SER A 81 21.38 -7.13 -1.12
CA SER A 81 21.21 -6.42 -2.40
C SER A 81 19.89 -6.73 -3.12
N GLN A 82 19.18 -7.80 -2.73
CA GLN A 82 17.87 -8.13 -3.29
C GLN A 82 16.73 -7.33 -2.65
N ILE A 83 17.02 -6.61 -1.56
CA ILE A 83 16.15 -5.59 -1.00
C ILE A 83 16.63 -4.26 -1.59
N GLU A 84 15.74 -3.53 -2.27
CA GLU A 84 16.01 -2.17 -2.76
C GLU A 84 16.31 -1.27 -1.56
N PHE A 85 17.60 -1.18 -1.24
CA PHE A 85 18.11 -0.94 0.11
C PHE A 85 17.97 0.52 0.58
N SER A 86 17.83 1.46 -0.34
CA SER A 86 18.00 2.88 -0.03
C SER A 86 16.93 3.45 0.90
N ARG A 87 15.74 2.84 0.99
CA ARG A 87 14.61 3.38 1.77
C ARG A 87 14.24 2.60 3.03
N TYR A 88 14.63 1.32 3.14
CA TYR A 88 14.26 0.48 4.28
C TYR A 88 15.43 0.12 5.20
N LYS A 89 16.68 0.41 4.79
CA LYS A 89 17.91 -0.06 5.46
C LYS A 89 17.92 0.14 6.98
N ASP A 90 17.54 1.33 7.43
CA ASP A 90 17.63 1.70 8.85
C ASP A 90 16.45 1.18 9.67
N LEU A 91 15.47 0.55 9.02
CA LEU A 91 14.27 -0.02 9.64
C LEU A 91 14.38 -1.54 9.82
N LEU A 92 15.25 -2.22 9.08
CA LEU A 92 15.31 -3.68 9.06
C LEU A 92 15.80 -4.24 10.39
N LEU A 93 14.91 -4.89 11.12
CA LEU A 93 15.16 -5.40 12.47
C LEU A 93 15.99 -6.68 12.49
N ASN A 94 15.87 -7.53 11.46
CA ASN A 94 16.55 -8.84 11.42
C ASN A 94 17.66 -8.94 10.36
N ALA A 95 18.04 -7.83 9.71
CA ALA A 95 19.04 -7.83 8.64
C ALA A 95 20.40 -8.39 9.08
N ASP A 96 20.80 -8.17 10.34
CA ASP A 96 22.07 -8.66 10.86
C ASP A 96 22.15 -10.20 10.97
N LYS A 97 21.01 -10.88 11.06
CA LYS A 97 20.91 -12.36 11.14
C LYS A 97 20.52 -12.97 9.81
N ALA A 98 19.59 -12.35 9.10
CA ALA A 98 18.98 -12.90 7.88
C ALA A 98 19.99 -13.24 6.78
N PHE A 99 21.05 -12.44 6.64
CA PHE A 99 22.04 -12.58 5.57
C PHE A 99 23.37 -13.22 6.02
N LYS A 100 23.44 -13.71 7.26
CA LYS A 100 24.62 -14.48 7.71
C LYS A 100 24.66 -15.84 7.03
N SER A 101 25.87 -16.31 6.75
CA SER A 101 26.09 -17.68 6.26
C SER A 101 25.55 -18.67 7.30
N GLY A 102 24.64 -19.55 6.88
CA GLY A 102 23.97 -20.51 7.78
C GLY A 102 22.79 -19.96 8.57
N ALA A 103 22.25 -18.79 8.21
CA ALA A 103 21.03 -18.25 8.82
C ALA A 103 19.89 -19.29 8.81
N ALA A 104 19.21 -19.43 9.96
CA ALA A 104 18.05 -20.29 10.11
C ALA A 104 16.92 -19.85 9.16
N ALA A 105 16.02 -20.76 8.80
CA ALA A 105 14.95 -20.44 7.86
C ALA A 105 14.06 -19.30 8.37
N GLU A 106 13.71 -19.32 9.66
CA GLU A 106 12.89 -18.27 10.28
C GLU A 106 13.58 -16.90 10.33
N ASP A 107 14.90 -16.85 10.25
CA ASP A 107 15.66 -15.60 10.31
C ASP A 107 15.73 -14.90 8.94
N LYS A 108 15.40 -15.59 7.85
CA LYS A 108 15.53 -15.03 6.50
C LYS A 108 14.40 -14.08 6.15
N TYR A 109 14.69 -13.19 5.21
CA TYR A 109 13.65 -12.45 4.48
C TYR A 109 13.15 -13.31 3.31
N TYR A 110 11.87 -13.18 3.01
CA TYR A 110 11.20 -13.91 1.94
C TYR A 110 10.53 -12.93 0.99
N LYS A 111 10.70 -13.15 -0.31
CA LYS A 111 9.95 -12.44 -1.34
C LYS A 111 8.64 -13.17 -1.58
N LEU A 112 7.54 -12.44 -1.43
CA LEU A 112 6.19 -12.87 -1.74
C LEU A 112 5.82 -12.35 -3.13
N ASP A 113 5.50 -13.28 -4.02
CA ASP A 113 4.86 -13.04 -5.31
C ASP A 113 3.35 -13.35 -5.23
N THR A 114 2.64 -13.06 -6.31
CA THR A 114 1.17 -13.22 -6.38
C THR A 114 0.74 -14.66 -6.08
N THR A 115 1.47 -15.65 -6.57
CA THR A 115 1.15 -17.08 -6.39
C THR A 115 1.38 -17.58 -4.97
N THR A 116 2.36 -17.00 -4.28
CA THR A 116 2.67 -17.32 -2.88
C THR A 116 1.68 -16.66 -1.94
N MET A 117 1.17 -15.48 -2.28
CA MET A 117 0.12 -14.82 -1.51
C MET A 117 -1.26 -15.47 -1.67
N GLU A 118 -1.60 -16.00 -2.85
CA GLU A 118 -2.81 -16.82 -3.04
C GLU A 118 -2.81 -18.04 -2.09
N LYS A 119 -1.65 -18.68 -1.90
CA LYS A 119 -1.49 -19.79 -0.94
C LYS A 119 -1.66 -19.36 0.52
N MET A 120 -1.51 -18.08 0.82
CA MET A 120 -1.76 -17.49 2.14
C MET A 120 -3.21 -17.00 2.30
N GLY A 121 -4.09 -17.27 1.33
CA GLY A 121 -5.50 -16.86 1.37
C GLY A 121 -5.73 -15.38 1.02
N LEU A 122 -4.75 -14.71 0.43
CA LEU A 122 -4.87 -13.32 0.02
C LEU A 122 -5.33 -13.26 -1.44
N GLU A 123 -6.61 -12.94 -1.66
CA GLU A 123 -7.22 -12.95 -3.01
C GLU A 123 -6.90 -11.69 -3.86
N THR A 124 -6.21 -10.68 -3.32
CA THR A 124 -6.12 -9.34 -3.95
C THR A 124 -4.80 -8.56 -3.85
N PRO A 125 -3.62 -9.12 -3.51
CA PRO A 125 -2.43 -8.27 -3.47
C PRO A 125 -2.02 -7.87 -4.89
N THR A 126 -2.11 -6.56 -5.15
CA THR A 126 -1.73 -5.98 -6.44
C THR A 126 -0.21 -5.85 -6.55
N PHE A 127 0.48 -5.87 -5.41
CA PHE A 127 1.91 -5.62 -5.28
C PHE A 127 2.68 -6.81 -4.73
N LYS A 128 3.99 -6.80 -4.95
CA LYS A 128 4.94 -7.77 -4.37
C LYS A 128 5.49 -7.27 -3.04
N TYR A 129 5.71 -8.19 -2.09
CA TYR A 129 6.18 -7.85 -0.75
C TYR A 129 7.45 -8.61 -0.38
N ILE A 130 8.24 -8.04 0.52
CA ILE A 130 9.35 -8.72 1.20
C ILE A 130 8.99 -8.78 2.67
N VAL A 131 9.14 -9.97 3.27
CA VAL A 131 8.67 -10.22 4.63
C VAL A 131 9.72 -10.93 5.47
N CYS A 132 9.73 -10.68 6.78
CA CYS A 132 10.43 -11.52 7.75
C CYS A 132 9.43 -12.09 8.74
N TYR A 133 9.27 -13.41 8.73
CA TYR A 133 8.30 -14.12 9.56
C TYR A 133 8.58 -13.96 11.05
N LYS A 134 9.86 -13.95 11.45
CA LYS A 134 10.26 -13.87 12.86
C LYS A 134 9.94 -12.52 13.51
N THR A 135 10.14 -11.43 12.78
CA THR A 135 9.94 -10.05 13.25
C THR A 135 8.59 -9.47 12.82
N GLY A 136 7.86 -10.14 11.93
CA GLY A 136 6.61 -9.61 11.38
C GLY A 136 6.81 -8.41 10.48
N GLU A 137 8.02 -8.25 9.93
CA GLU A 137 8.33 -7.15 9.02
C GLU A 137 7.69 -7.40 7.67
N VAL A 138 7.03 -6.39 7.12
CA VAL A 138 6.48 -6.40 5.76
C VAL A 138 6.84 -5.09 5.10
N MET A 139 7.44 -5.18 3.90
CA MET A 139 7.76 -4.03 3.08
C MET A 139 7.27 -4.28 1.65
N ASN A 140 6.74 -3.24 1.03
CA ASN A 140 6.36 -3.31 -0.37
C ASN A 140 7.62 -3.16 -1.26
N SER A 141 7.71 -4.01 -2.29
CA SER A 141 8.87 -4.08 -3.18
C SER A 141 8.69 -3.33 -4.51
N GLU A 142 7.53 -2.72 -4.73
CA GLU A 142 7.18 -1.96 -5.94
C GLU A 142 6.87 -0.49 -5.63
N VAL A 143 6.22 -0.22 -4.50
CA VAL A 143 5.93 1.12 -3.97
C VAL A 143 6.66 1.30 -2.65
N PHE A 144 7.64 2.21 -2.61
CA PHE A 144 8.54 2.34 -1.45
C PHE A 144 8.07 3.32 -0.39
N VAL A 145 7.27 4.32 -0.76
CA VAL A 145 6.80 5.36 0.15
C VAL A 145 5.33 5.69 -0.05
N THR A 146 4.70 6.21 0.99
CA THR A 146 3.39 6.86 0.94
C THR A 146 3.49 8.23 0.25
N ALA A 147 2.36 8.90 0.04
CA ALA A 147 2.39 10.26 -0.50
C ALA A 147 2.97 11.30 0.49
N GLU A 148 3.16 10.91 1.75
CA GLU A 148 3.78 11.72 2.82
C GLU A 148 5.30 11.47 2.92
N ASP A 149 5.87 10.70 1.98
CA ASP A 149 7.29 10.28 1.94
C ASP A 149 7.69 9.30 3.07
N ASP A 150 6.71 8.78 3.82
CA ASP A 150 6.94 7.71 4.79
C ASP A 150 7.18 6.36 4.10
N PRO A 151 8.13 5.55 4.58
CA PRO A 151 8.41 4.22 4.02
C PRO A 151 7.19 3.29 4.18
N LEU A 152 6.81 2.58 3.11
CA LEU A 152 5.69 1.62 3.14
C LEU A 152 6.14 0.30 3.78
N TYR A 153 6.30 0.37 5.09
CA TYR A 153 6.89 -0.65 5.97
C TYR A 153 6.07 -0.78 7.25
N VAL A 154 5.90 -2.01 7.74
CA VAL A 154 5.31 -2.29 9.05
C VAL A 154 6.10 -3.39 9.74
N SER A 155 6.22 -3.28 11.07
CA SER A 155 6.85 -4.27 11.94
C SER A 155 6.07 -4.41 13.24
N LYS A 156 6.38 -5.45 14.03
CA LYS A 156 5.72 -5.75 15.31
C LYS A 156 6.60 -5.37 16.51
#